data_AF-A0A7S2I4G7-F1
#
_entry.id   AF-A0A7S2I4G7-F1
#
_cell.length_a   1.000
_cell.length_b   1.000
_cell.length_c   1.000
_cell.angle_alpha   90.00
_cell.angle_beta   90.00
_cell.angle_gamma   90.00
#
_symmetry.space_group_name_H-M   'P 1'
#
loop_
_entity.id
_entity.type
_entity.pdbx_description
1 polymer ?
#
loop_
_entity_poly.entity_id
_entity_poly.type
_entity_poly.pdbx_seq_one_letter_code
_entity_poly.pdbx_strand_id
1 'polypeptide(L)'
;GLVHVSQVRDGFVKNVSNFVEVGQEVRVRVVSTDETSGKMALSMRDADDQPPRRSQAPVAGWHSGVVKRVMPYGAFVEVTLSAMVHVSQFGDGRRKDMQDKVKEGQEVQVRLLSVDDGGQLRLSMRGPPRSEPEQNVVPFLQASPAAWHQGVVKRLQSYGAFVDVTLSGDGAIAQGLLHKTKMKDGYAKRVKEGQKVKVRVISVNETAKRMNLTMREQSPFVRADPSEWHSG
;
A
#
# COMPACT_ATOMS: atom_id res chain seq x y z
N GLY A 1 5.14 -15.90 -42.93
CA GLY A 1 5.07 -15.17 -41.65
C GLY A 1 4.16 -15.91 -40.69
N LEU A 2 4.31 -15.70 -39.38
CA LEU A 2 3.50 -16.36 -38.35
C LEU A 2 2.78 -15.31 -37.51
N VAL A 3 1.48 -15.49 -37.29
CA VAL A 3 0.71 -14.71 -36.31
C VAL A 3 0.71 -15.49 -35.00
N HIS A 4 1.34 -14.92 -33.98
CA HIS A 4 1.32 -15.55 -32.65
C HIS A 4 -0.10 -15.47 -32.06
N VAL A 5 -0.50 -16.42 -31.21
CA VAL A 5 -1.85 -16.42 -30.58
C VAL A 5 -2.18 -15.12 -29.85
N SER A 6 -1.17 -14.48 -29.24
CA SER A 6 -1.34 -13.17 -28.61
C SER A 6 -1.61 -12.05 -29.62
N GLN A 7 -1.23 -12.21 -30.89
CA GLN A 7 -1.37 -11.20 -31.94
C GLN A 7 -2.66 -11.36 -32.76
N VAL A 8 -3.57 -12.26 -32.35
CA VAL A 8 -4.88 -12.45 -33.00
C VAL A 8 -5.89 -11.37 -32.57
N ARG A 9 -5.90 -11.01 -31.28
CA ARG A 9 -6.81 -9.99 -30.72
C ARG A 9 -6.28 -9.50 -29.35
N ASP A 10 -6.88 -8.45 -28.79
CA ASP A 10 -6.68 -8.06 -27.40
C ASP A 10 -7.38 -8.97 -26.36
N GLY A 11 -6.70 -9.15 -25.22
CA GLY A 11 -7.10 -10.07 -24.17
C GLY A 11 -6.60 -11.50 -24.34
N PHE A 12 -6.96 -12.38 -23.41
CA PHE A 12 -6.50 -13.77 -23.41
C PHE A 12 -7.27 -14.59 -24.45
N VAL A 13 -6.57 -15.06 -25.49
CA VAL A 13 -7.10 -15.98 -26.49
C VAL A 13 -6.74 -17.41 -26.06
N LYS A 14 -7.74 -18.17 -25.60
CA LYS A 14 -7.56 -19.56 -25.17
C LYS A 14 -7.47 -20.54 -26.34
N ASN A 15 -8.24 -20.28 -27.41
CA ASN A 15 -8.26 -21.08 -28.64
C ASN A 15 -8.34 -20.15 -29.85
N VAL A 16 -7.39 -20.30 -30.77
CA VAL A 16 -7.32 -19.51 -32.02
C VAL A 16 -8.42 -19.92 -33.00
N SER A 17 -8.82 -21.19 -32.98
CA SER A 17 -9.86 -21.77 -33.85
C SER A 17 -11.25 -21.12 -33.68
N ASN A 18 -11.48 -20.37 -32.60
CA ASN A 18 -12.73 -19.61 -32.41
C ASN A 18 -12.74 -18.29 -33.20
N PHE A 19 -11.61 -17.89 -33.78
CA PHE A 19 -11.42 -16.57 -34.38
C PHE A 19 -10.97 -16.61 -35.83
N VAL A 20 -10.37 -17.73 -36.26
CA VAL A 20 -9.92 -17.93 -37.62
C VAL A 20 -10.18 -19.35 -38.08
N GLU A 21 -10.62 -19.48 -39.33
CA GLU A 21 -10.84 -20.77 -40.00
C GLU A 21 -9.72 -21.07 -41.01
N VAL A 22 -9.47 -22.35 -41.28
CA VAL A 22 -8.48 -22.77 -42.27
C VAL A 22 -8.97 -22.35 -43.66
N GLY A 23 -8.18 -21.52 -44.35
CA GLY A 23 -8.52 -20.98 -45.67
C GLY A 23 -9.18 -19.60 -45.64
N GLN A 24 -9.45 -19.04 -44.47
CA GLN A 24 -9.95 -17.68 -44.33
C GLN A 24 -8.89 -16.64 -44.70
N GLU A 25 -9.23 -15.70 -45.58
CA GLU A 25 -8.39 -14.52 -45.81
C GLU A 25 -8.46 -13.56 -44.62
N VAL A 26 -7.30 -13.22 -44.06
CA VAL A 26 -7.19 -12.35 -42.89
C VAL A 26 -6.29 -11.16 -43.20
N ARG A 27 -6.69 -9.97 -42.71
CA ARG A 27 -5.83 -8.79 -42.74
C ARG A 27 -4.78 -8.90 -41.65
N VAL A 28 -3.52 -8.74 -42.04
CA VAL A 28 -2.37 -8.81 -41.13
C VAL A 28 -1.40 -7.66 -41.41
N ARG A 29 -0.74 -7.19 -40.36
CA ARG A 29 0.37 -6.23 -40.43
C ARG A 29 1.69 -6.88 -40.02
N VAL A 30 2.79 -6.40 -40.59
CA VAL A 30 4.13 -6.83 -40.18
C VAL A 30 4.51 -6.12 -38.87
N VAL A 31 4.86 -6.90 -37.85
CA VAL A 31 5.30 -6.37 -36.54
C VAL A 31 6.82 -6.29 -36.48
N SER A 32 7.49 -7.35 -36.94
CA SER A 32 8.95 -7.40 -36.98
C SER A 32 9.40 -8.36 -38.08
N THR A 33 10.53 -8.04 -38.68
CA THR A 33 11.22 -8.88 -39.65
C THR A 33 12.59 -9.19 -39.08
N ASP A 34 12.89 -10.48 -38.91
CA ASP A 34 14.23 -10.94 -38.58
C ASP A 34 14.95 -11.26 -39.89
N GLU A 35 15.84 -10.37 -40.29
CA GLU A 35 16.63 -10.48 -41.54
C GLU A 35 17.62 -11.63 -41.50
N THR A 36 18.01 -12.12 -40.31
CA THR A 36 18.97 -13.21 -40.15
C THR A 36 18.30 -14.57 -40.33
N SER A 37 17.07 -14.72 -39.82
CA SER A 37 16.31 -15.97 -39.92
C SER A 37 15.25 -15.98 -41.03
N GLY A 38 15.05 -14.86 -41.72
CA GLY A 38 14.01 -14.70 -42.75
C GLY A 38 12.57 -14.80 -42.20
N LYS A 39 12.40 -14.71 -40.87
CA LYS A 39 11.11 -14.87 -40.21
C LYS A 39 10.41 -13.53 -40.08
N MET A 40 9.13 -13.51 -40.45
CA MET A 40 8.24 -12.35 -40.29
C MET A 40 7.21 -12.64 -39.22
N ALA A 41 7.17 -11.80 -38.18
CA ALA A 41 6.11 -11.81 -37.18
C ALA A 41 4.96 -10.92 -37.67
N LEU A 42 3.77 -11.50 -37.73
CA LEU A 42 2.56 -10.87 -38.23
C LEU A 42 1.56 -10.64 -37.08
N SER A 43 0.72 -9.62 -37.21
CA SER A 43 -0.35 -9.33 -36.25
C SER A 43 -1.66 -9.04 -36.97
N MET A 44 -2.74 -9.60 -36.45
CA MET A 44 -4.12 -9.34 -36.91
C MET A 44 -4.77 -8.19 -36.13
N ARG A 45 -4.06 -7.58 -35.17
CA ARG A 45 -4.57 -6.46 -34.39
C ARG A 45 -4.55 -5.17 -35.21
N ASP A 46 -5.63 -4.40 -35.13
CA ASP A 46 -5.74 -3.09 -35.77
C ASP A 46 -4.74 -2.09 -35.17
N ALA A 47 -4.39 -1.06 -35.94
CA ALA A 47 -3.42 -0.04 -35.52
C ALA A 47 -3.95 0.81 -34.34
N ASP A 48 -5.28 0.95 -34.24
CA ASP A 48 -5.98 1.62 -33.13
C ASP A 48 -6.09 0.75 -31.87
N ASP A 49 -5.85 -0.57 -31.98
CA ASP A 49 -5.83 -1.54 -30.88
C ASP A 49 -4.42 -1.68 -30.26
N GLN A 50 -3.54 -0.68 -30.44
CA GLN A 50 -2.35 -0.59 -29.59
C GLN A 50 -2.81 -0.20 -28.18
N PRO A 51 -2.28 -0.86 -27.11
CA PRO A 51 -2.44 -0.31 -25.79
C PRO A 51 -1.95 1.14 -25.84
N PRO A 52 -2.70 2.07 -25.24
CA PRO A 52 -2.44 3.48 -25.36
C PRO A 52 -0.97 3.76 -25.08
N ARG A 53 -0.31 4.43 -26.02
CA ARG A 53 1.06 4.92 -25.82
C ARG A 53 1.10 5.66 -24.48
N ARG A 54 2.18 5.49 -23.71
CA ARG A 54 2.45 6.17 -22.42
C ARG A 54 2.02 7.65 -22.39
N SER A 55 1.98 8.32 -23.54
CA SER A 55 1.50 9.69 -23.75
C SER A 55 0.02 9.97 -23.45
N GLN A 56 -0.85 8.96 -23.33
CA GLN A 56 -2.27 9.15 -22.94
C GLN A 56 -2.54 8.74 -21.48
N ALA A 57 -1.51 8.36 -20.72
CA ALA A 57 -1.67 8.04 -19.31
C ALA A 57 -2.22 9.28 -18.55
N PRO A 58 -3.19 9.10 -17.64
CA PRO A 58 -3.71 10.18 -16.84
C PRO A 58 -2.57 10.86 -16.07
N VAL A 59 -2.56 12.19 -16.06
CA VAL A 59 -1.57 12.97 -15.28
C VAL A 59 -1.71 12.63 -13.80
N ALA A 60 -0.63 12.77 -13.02
CA ALA A 60 -0.69 12.52 -11.57
C ALA A 60 -1.81 13.36 -10.92
N GLY A 61 -2.76 12.70 -10.24
CA GLY A 61 -3.94 13.37 -9.71
C GLY A 61 -5.13 12.43 -9.51
N TRP A 62 -6.26 13.01 -9.11
CA TRP A 62 -7.55 12.33 -9.00
C TRP A 62 -8.32 12.45 -10.31
N HIS A 63 -8.93 11.35 -10.72
CA HIS A 63 -9.71 11.23 -11.93
C HIS A 63 -11.02 10.50 -11.63
N SER A 64 -12.11 10.92 -12.26
CA SER A 64 -13.35 10.15 -12.28
C SER A 64 -13.26 9.06 -13.33
N GLY A 65 -13.64 7.83 -12.97
CA GLY A 65 -13.73 6.71 -13.90
C GLY A 65 -14.95 5.84 -13.62
N VAL A 66 -15.36 5.05 -14.61
CA VAL A 66 -16.51 4.15 -14.52
C VAL A 66 -16.03 2.72 -14.44
N VAL A 67 -16.54 1.97 -13.46
CA VAL A 67 -16.21 0.54 -13.31
C VAL A 67 -16.84 -0.23 -14.46
N LYS A 68 -16.02 -0.81 -15.33
CA LYS A 68 -16.50 -1.69 -16.41
C LYS A 68 -16.75 -3.10 -15.93
N ARG A 69 -15.89 -3.60 -15.05
CA ARG A 69 -15.95 -5.00 -14.62
C ARG A 69 -15.35 -5.19 -13.24
N VAL A 70 -16.00 -5.98 -12.40
CA VAL A 70 -15.48 -6.32 -11.07
C VAL A 70 -15.04 -7.79 -11.05
N MET A 71 -13.84 -8.05 -10.54
CA MET A 71 -13.24 -9.37 -10.39
C MET A 71 -12.89 -9.62 -8.91
N PRO A 72 -12.71 -10.88 -8.48
CA PRO A 72 -12.34 -11.19 -7.09
C PRO A 72 -11.03 -10.56 -6.61
N TYR A 73 -10.15 -10.15 -7.52
CA TYR A 73 -8.86 -9.52 -7.19
C TYR A 73 -8.86 -7.99 -7.37
N GLY A 74 -9.90 -7.40 -7.94
CA GLY A 74 -9.92 -5.97 -8.25
C GLY A 74 -11.03 -5.55 -9.21
N ALA A 75 -11.05 -4.28 -9.58
CA ALA A 75 -12.00 -3.72 -10.53
C ALA A 75 -11.27 -3.08 -11.70
N PHE A 76 -11.81 -3.26 -12.90
CA PHE A 76 -11.38 -2.55 -14.10
C PHE A 76 -12.19 -1.26 -14.20
N VAL A 77 -11.50 -0.14 -14.17
CA VAL A 77 -12.06 1.21 -14.22
C VAL A 77 -11.62 1.84 -15.53
N GLU A 78 -12.59 2.33 -16.30
CA GLU A 78 -12.36 3.15 -17.48
C GLU A 78 -12.26 4.61 -17.03
N VAL A 79 -11.09 5.21 -17.26
CA VAL A 79 -10.86 6.65 -17.07
C VAL A 79 -10.62 7.23 -18.47
N THR A 80 -9.46 7.82 -18.74
CA THR A 80 -8.98 8.07 -20.10
C THR A 80 -8.69 6.76 -20.83
N LEU A 81 -8.22 5.75 -20.08
CA LEU A 81 -7.81 4.44 -20.55
C LEU A 81 -8.29 3.37 -19.57
N SER A 82 -8.43 2.13 -20.05
CA SER A 82 -8.82 0.99 -19.20
C SER A 82 -7.69 0.61 -18.25
N ALA A 83 -7.98 0.55 -16.96
CA ALA A 83 -6.99 0.37 -15.93
C ALA A 83 -7.52 -0.49 -14.77
N MET A 84 -6.63 -1.19 -14.07
CA MET A 84 -7.02 -2.10 -12.99
C MET A 84 -6.73 -1.47 -11.62
N VAL A 85 -7.75 -1.44 -10.76
CA VAL A 85 -7.61 -1.16 -9.33
C VAL A 85 -7.57 -2.50 -8.60
N HIS A 86 -6.46 -2.81 -7.94
CA HIS A 86 -6.37 -4.02 -7.11
C HIS A 86 -7.24 -3.86 -5.85
N VAL A 87 -7.81 -4.94 -5.32
CA VAL A 87 -8.67 -4.88 -4.12
C VAL A 87 -7.98 -4.26 -2.90
N SER A 88 -6.65 -4.39 -2.79
CA SER A 88 -5.88 -3.73 -1.72
C SER A 88 -5.85 -2.21 -1.84
N GLN A 89 -6.29 -1.65 -2.96
CA GLN A 89 -6.31 -0.23 -3.26
C GLN A 89 -7.73 0.36 -3.25
N PHE A 90 -8.75 -0.38 -2.79
CA PHE A 90 -10.13 0.11 -2.72
C PHE A 90 -10.37 1.11 -1.56
N GLY A 91 -9.57 1.03 -0.48
CA GLY A 91 -9.77 1.88 0.69
C GLY A 91 -9.20 1.28 1.98
N ASP A 92 -9.53 1.90 3.11
CA ASP A 92 -9.26 1.40 4.46
C ASP A 92 -10.49 0.66 5.00
N GLY A 93 -10.36 -0.63 5.28
CA GLY A 93 -11.43 -1.51 5.77
C GLY A 93 -11.14 -2.99 5.50
N ARG A 94 -12.07 -3.88 5.89
CA ARG A 94 -11.92 -5.32 5.60
C ARG A 94 -12.12 -5.57 4.10
N ARG A 95 -11.30 -6.44 3.53
CA ARG A 95 -11.27 -6.74 2.09
C ARG A 95 -12.64 -7.16 1.53
N LYS A 96 -13.41 -7.93 2.31
CA LYS A 96 -14.72 -8.45 1.92
C LYS A 96 -15.74 -7.33 1.71
N ASP A 97 -15.81 -6.40 2.66
CA ASP A 97 -16.77 -5.28 2.64
C ASP A 97 -16.48 -4.27 1.51
N MET A 98 -15.27 -4.29 0.93
CA MET A 98 -14.88 -3.37 -0.13
C MET A 98 -15.26 -3.89 -1.52
N GLN A 99 -15.22 -5.21 -1.76
CA GLN A 99 -15.65 -5.78 -3.04
C GLN A 99 -17.14 -5.56 -3.28
N ASP A 100 -17.95 -5.70 -2.23
CA ASP A 100 -19.40 -5.51 -2.31
C ASP A 100 -19.81 -4.03 -2.54
N LYS A 101 -18.89 -3.09 -2.30
CA LYS A 101 -19.12 -1.64 -2.45
C LYS A 101 -18.87 -1.11 -3.86
N VAL A 102 -18.15 -1.86 -4.69
CA VAL A 102 -17.82 -1.45 -6.05
C VAL A 102 -18.65 -2.30 -7.01
N LYS A 103 -19.52 -1.65 -7.79
CA LYS A 103 -20.39 -2.30 -8.77
C LYS A 103 -20.04 -1.91 -10.19
N GLU A 104 -20.35 -2.79 -11.14
CA GLU A 104 -20.26 -2.46 -12.56
C GLU A 104 -21.19 -1.29 -12.89
N GLY A 105 -20.70 -0.35 -13.70
CA GLY A 105 -21.40 0.90 -14.05
C GLY A 105 -21.26 2.01 -13.00
N GLN A 106 -20.63 1.77 -11.85
CA GLN A 106 -20.45 2.78 -10.83
C GLN A 106 -19.34 3.78 -11.18
N GLU A 107 -19.60 5.07 -10.98
CA GLU A 107 -18.59 6.11 -11.06
C GLU A 107 -17.76 6.15 -9.76
N VAL A 108 -16.45 6.18 -9.89
CA VAL A 108 -15.46 6.10 -8.80
C VAL A 108 -14.35 7.10 -9.02
N GLN A 109 -13.83 7.67 -7.92
CA GLN A 109 -12.60 8.46 -7.97
C GLN A 109 -11.38 7.55 -7.81
N VAL A 110 -10.42 7.73 -8.70
CA VAL A 110 -9.18 6.96 -8.78
C VAL A 110 -7.99 7.87 -9.00
N ARG A 111 -6.83 7.48 -8.49
CA ARG A 111 -5.55 8.14 -8.76
C ARG A 111 -4.55 7.17 -9.37
N LEU A 112 -3.69 7.69 -10.23
CA LEU A 112 -2.60 6.91 -10.82
C LEU A 112 -1.50 6.67 -9.79
N LEU A 113 -1.16 5.40 -9.57
CA LEU A 113 0.00 5.02 -8.75
C LEU A 113 1.25 4.84 -9.59
N SER A 114 1.12 4.12 -10.70
CA SER A 114 2.25 3.79 -11.57
C SER A 114 1.76 3.33 -12.94
N VAL A 115 2.61 3.51 -13.94
CA VAL A 115 2.49 2.88 -15.26
C VAL A 115 3.59 1.84 -15.35
N ASP A 116 3.27 0.59 -15.68
CA ASP A 116 4.31 -0.41 -15.91
C ASP A 116 4.91 -0.32 -17.32
N ASP A 117 5.95 -1.10 -17.58
CA ASP A 117 6.62 -1.16 -18.90
C ASP A 117 5.75 -1.79 -19.99
N GLY A 118 4.72 -2.54 -19.61
CA GLY A 118 3.70 -3.07 -20.52
C GLY A 118 2.59 -2.06 -20.85
N GLY A 119 2.64 -0.85 -20.29
CA GLY A 119 1.62 0.19 -20.48
C GLY A 119 0.36 -0.01 -19.64
N GLN A 120 0.34 -0.96 -18.70
CA GLN A 120 -0.81 -1.12 -17.79
C GLN A 120 -0.76 -0.06 -16.69
N LEU A 121 -1.88 0.63 -16.54
CA LEU A 121 -2.09 1.64 -15.51
C LEU A 121 -2.54 0.97 -14.21
N ARG A 122 -1.80 1.23 -13.13
CA ARG A 122 -2.20 0.84 -11.78
C ARG A 122 -2.86 2.01 -11.09
N LEU A 123 -4.12 1.84 -10.76
CA LEU A 123 -4.93 2.86 -10.10
C LEU A 123 -5.17 2.52 -8.62
N SER A 124 -5.47 3.56 -7.85
CA SER A 124 -5.89 3.45 -6.46
C SER A 124 -7.12 4.30 -6.18
N MET A 125 -8.09 3.72 -5.47
CA MET A 125 -9.23 4.45 -4.90
C MET A 125 -8.94 4.92 -3.47
N ARG A 126 -7.80 4.51 -2.88
CA ARG A 126 -7.39 4.99 -1.56
C ARG A 126 -7.08 6.48 -1.65
N GLY A 127 -7.59 7.21 -0.65
CA GLY A 127 -7.13 8.55 -0.33
C GLY A 127 -5.60 8.63 -0.28
N PRO A 128 -5.00 9.83 -0.41
CA PRO A 128 -3.60 9.98 -0.03
C PRO A 128 -3.43 9.33 1.35
N PRO A 129 -2.33 8.59 1.60
CA PRO A 129 -2.03 8.17 2.95
C PRO A 129 -2.17 9.43 3.81
N ARG A 130 -3.02 9.39 4.84
CA ARG A 130 -3.03 10.47 5.84
C ARG A 130 -1.57 10.71 6.14
N SER A 131 -1.08 11.92 5.97
CA SER A 131 0.29 12.29 6.29
C SER A 131 0.51 11.88 7.74
N GLU A 132 1.06 10.68 7.92
CA GLU A 132 1.48 10.23 9.22
C GLU A 132 2.64 11.17 9.56
N PRO A 133 2.56 11.89 10.68
CA PRO A 133 3.59 12.84 11.04
C PRO A 133 4.95 12.15 10.97
N GLU A 134 5.94 12.84 10.40
CA GLU A 134 7.28 12.28 10.23
C GLU A 134 7.81 11.80 11.58
N GLN A 135 8.08 10.50 11.63
CA GLN A 135 8.48 9.81 12.84
C GLN A 135 9.94 10.15 13.13
N ASN A 136 10.16 11.05 14.09
CA ASN A 136 11.49 11.45 14.52
C ASN A 136 11.75 11.00 15.96
N VAL A 137 12.50 9.91 16.08
CA VAL A 137 12.88 9.32 17.37
C VAL A 137 14.16 9.91 17.97
N VAL A 138 14.94 10.68 17.19
CA VAL A 138 16.25 11.18 17.61
C VAL A 138 16.15 12.08 18.86
N PRO A 139 15.19 13.03 18.96
CA PRO A 139 15.03 13.84 20.17
C PRO A 139 14.65 13.03 21.41
N PHE A 140 14.05 11.85 21.23
CA PHE A 140 13.70 10.96 22.33
C PHE A 140 14.88 10.13 22.85
N LEU A 141 16.00 10.06 22.12
CA LEU A 141 17.25 9.46 22.62
C LEU A 141 17.90 10.32 23.70
N GLN A 142 17.73 11.64 23.61
CA GLN A 142 18.26 12.62 24.56
C GLN A 142 17.27 12.97 25.67
N ALA A 143 15.99 12.61 25.49
CA ALA A 143 14.96 12.81 26.50
C ALA A 143 15.25 11.97 27.75
N SER A 144 15.01 12.56 28.92
CA SER A 144 15.15 11.84 30.19
C SER A 144 14.22 10.62 30.22
N PRO A 145 14.71 9.40 30.51
CA PRO A 145 13.87 8.20 30.65
C PRO A 145 12.78 8.32 31.74
N ALA A 146 12.94 9.28 32.66
CA ALA A 146 11.97 9.58 33.72
C ALA A 146 10.92 10.63 33.30
N ALA A 147 11.09 11.27 32.14
CA ALA A 147 10.17 12.30 31.67
C ALA A 147 8.84 11.70 31.21
N TRP A 148 7.76 12.35 31.64
CA TRP A 148 6.42 12.03 31.18
C TRP A 148 6.07 12.85 29.95
N HIS A 149 5.66 12.17 28.89
CA HIS A 149 5.25 12.79 27.64
C HIS A 149 3.77 12.54 27.39
N GLN A 150 3.13 13.49 26.72
CA GLN A 150 1.76 13.29 26.22
C GLN A 150 1.82 12.58 24.88
N GLY A 151 0.96 11.58 24.71
CA GLY A 151 0.78 10.90 23.44
C GLY A 151 -0.69 10.60 23.13
N VAL A 152 -0.98 10.36 21.86
CA VAL A 152 -2.32 10.03 21.35
C VAL A 152 -2.31 8.58 20.87
N VAL A 153 -3.27 7.79 21.33
CA VAL A 153 -3.41 6.39 20.88
C VAL A 153 -3.85 6.37 19.43
N LYS A 154 -2.97 5.96 18.52
CA LYS A 154 -3.27 5.82 17.09
C LYS A 154 -4.04 4.55 16.78
N ARG A 155 -3.69 3.44 17.44
CA ARG A 155 -4.23 2.12 17.18
C ARG A 155 -4.22 1.25 18.42
N LEU A 156 -5.28 0.47 18.63
CA LEU A 156 -5.29 -0.60 19.62
C LEU A 156 -5.18 -1.97 18.95
N GLN A 157 -4.40 -2.84 19.58
CA GLN A 157 -4.28 -4.25 19.22
C GLN A 157 -4.43 -5.13 20.46
N SER A 158 -4.62 -6.43 20.28
CA SER A 158 -4.84 -7.38 21.38
C SER A 158 -3.67 -7.45 22.38
N TYR A 159 -2.46 -7.10 21.93
CA TYR A 159 -1.24 -7.15 22.73
C TYR A 159 -0.80 -5.77 23.29
N GLY A 160 -1.38 -4.67 22.82
CA GLY A 160 -0.96 -3.33 23.25
C GLY A 160 -1.58 -2.20 22.44
N ALA A 161 -1.13 -0.98 22.72
CA ALA A 161 -1.56 0.22 22.03
C ALA A 161 -0.37 0.91 21.35
N PHE A 162 -0.58 1.39 20.14
CA PHE A 162 0.37 2.26 19.44
C PHE A 162 0.02 3.70 19.77
N VAL A 163 0.97 4.42 20.33
CA VAL A 163 0.79 5.78 20.82
C VAL A 163 1.79 6.68 20.13
N ASP A 164 1.29 7.72 19.46
CA ASP A 164 2.13 8.80 18.95
C ASP A 164 2.44 9.75 20.09
N VAL A 165 3.71 9.84 20.47
CA VAL A 165 4.19 10.71 21.52
C VAL A 165 4.75 11.97 20.89
N THR A 166 4.35 13.12 21.41
CA THR A 166 4.88 14.41 20.97
C THR A 166 5.78 14.98 22.05
N LEU A 167 7.01 15.33 21.69
CA LEU A 167 7.94 16.00 22.59
C LEU A 167 7.61 17.49 22.64
N SER A 168 7.29 18.01 23.82
CA SER A 168 6.87 19.41 24.00
C SER A 168 7.94 20.45 23.65
N GLY A 169 9.21 20.07 23.53
CA GLY A 169 10.31 20.95 23.14
C GLY A 169 10.44 21.07 21.63
N ASP A 170 11.03 20.05 20.99
CA ASP A 170 11.35 20.06 19.55
C ASP A 170 10.16 19.76 18.63
N GLY A 171 8.97 19.52 19.18
CA GLY A 171 7.79 19.13 18.40
C GLY A 171 7.92 17.77 17.71
N ALA A 172 8.97 17.01 18.03
CA ALA A 172 9.21 15.69 17.45
C ALA A 172 8.08 14.72 17.81
N ILE A 173 7.59 14.01 16.81
CA ILE A 173 6.54 13.01 16.96
C ILE A 173 7.14 11.64 16.69
N ALA A 174 6.87 10.70 17.59
CA ALA A 174 7.31 9.33 17.42
C ALA A 174 6.30 8.32 17.98
N GLN A 175 6.14 7.22 17.27
CA GLN A 175 5.20 6.17 17.58
C GLN A 175 5.88 5.14 18.47
N GLY A 176 5.27 4.90 19.62
CA GLY A 176 5.70 3.90 20.56
C GLY A 176 4.68 2.79 20.78
N LEU A 177 5.19 1.59 21.07
CA LEU A 177 4.38 0.47 21.51
C LEU A 177 4.24 0.50 23.04
N LEU A 178 3.01 0.64 23.50
CA LEU A 178 2.63 0.45 24.89
C LEU A 178 2.06 -0.96 25.06
N HIS A 179 2.89 -1.88 25.54
CA HIS A 179 2.45 -3.26 25.78
C HIS A 179 1.44 -3.33 26.92
N LYS A 180 0.44 -4.22 26.84
CA LYS A 180 -0.61 -4.35 27.87
C LYS A 180 -0.07 -4.53 29.30
N THR A 181 1.04 -5.23 29.47
CA THR A 181 1.72 -5.45 30.78
C THR A 181 2.33 -4.17 31.37
N LYS A 182 2.59 -3.17 30.52
CA LYS A 182 3.16 -1.86 30.89
C LYS A 182 2.08 -0.78 30.98
N MET A 183 0.81 -1.13 30.77
CA MET A 183 -0.34 -0.27 31.07
C MET A 183 -0.65 -0.32 32.57
N LYS A 184 -1.25 0.74 33.11
CA LYS A 184 -1.78 0.74 34.48
C LYS A 184 -3.00 -0.20 34.56
N ASP A 185 -3.20 -0.87 35.69
CA ASP A 185 -4.34 -1.77 35.85
C ASP A 185 -5.68 -1.07 35.58
N GLY A 186 -6.54 -1.75 34.81
CA GLY A 186 -7.82 -1.22 34.33
C GLY A 186 -7.76 -0.25 33.14
N TYR A 187 -6.58 0.26 32.74
CA TYR A 187 -6.45 1.13 31.56
C TYR A 187 -6.64 0.34 30.25
N ALA A 188 -6.18 -0.90 30.17
CA ALA A 188 -6.34 -1.75 28.97
C ALA A 188 -7.81 -1.95 28.52
N LYS A 189 -8.78 -1.83 29.43
CA LYS A 189 -10.22 -1.91 29.12
C LYS A 189 -10.87 -0.56 28.81
N ARG A 190 -10.22 0.56 29.15
CA ARG A 190 -10.77 1.92 29.02
C ARG A 190 -10.13 2.75 27.91
N VAL A 191 -8.98 2.33 27.40
CA VAL A 191 -8.26 3.03 26.34
C VAL A 191 -9.00 2.90 25.01
N LYS A 192 -9.24 4.03 24.35
CA LYS A 192 -9.84 4.11 23.01
C LYS A 192 -8.85 4.70 22.01
N GLU A 193 -9.02 4.37 20.74
CA GLU A 193 -8.30 5.04 19.66
C GLU A 193 -8.63 6.54 19.67
N GLY A 194 -7.62 7.39 19.49
CA GLY A 194 -7.70 8.84 19.59
C GLY A 194 -7.57 9.42 21.01
N GLN A 195 -7.48 8.58 22.05
CA GLN A 195 -7.37 9.08 23.42
C GLN A 195 -5.96 9.63 23.73
N LYS A 196 -5.91 10.77 24.43
CA LYS A 196 -4.67 11.32 24.99
C LYS A 196 -4.26 10.55 26.26
N VAL A 197 -3.03 10.08 26.31
CA VAL A 197 -2.44 9.32 27.42
C VAL A 197 -1.08 9.91 27.80
N LYS A 198 -0.70 9.80 29.08
CA LYS A 198 0.65 10.11 29.54
C LYS A 198 1.49 8.85 29.56
N VAL A 199 2.65 8.89 28.93
CA VAL A 199 3.56 7.74 28.77
C VAL A 199 5.00 8.19 28.99
N ARG A 200 5.85 7.27 29.43
CA ARG A 200 7.31 7.45 29.46
C ARG A 200 7.98 6.52 28.45
N VAL A 201 9.10 6.96 27.91
CA VAL A 201 9.91 6.20 26.96
C VAL A 201 10.88 5.29 27.73
N ILE A 202 10.82 3.98 27.48
CA ILE A 202 11.72 3.00 28.10
C ILE A 202 12.95 2.81 27.24
N SER A 203 12.75 2.65 25.93
CA SER A 203 13.81 2.38 24.98
C SER A 203 13.42 2.90 23.62
N VAL A 204 14.38 3.41 22.87
CA VAL A 204 14.21 3.88 21.51
C VAL A 204 15.04 2.99 20.58
N ASN A 205 14.47 2.62 19.44
CA ASN A 205 15.16 1.94 18.36
C ASN A 205 15.17 2.88 17.15
N GLU A 206 16.36 3.41 16.84
CA GLU A 206 16.57 4.37 15.75
C GLU A 206 16.37 3.72 14.38
N THR A 207 16.94 2.54 14.15
CA THR A 207 16.82 1.78 12.90
C THR A 207 15.35 1.49 12.54
N ALA A 208 14.56 1.11 13.54
CA ALA A 208 13.15 0.79 13.37
C ALA A 208 12.23 2.02 13.45
N LYS A 209 12.76 3.22 13.78
CA LYS A 209 11.99 4.43 14.10
C LYS A 209 10.84 4.17 15.08
N ARG A 210 11.08 3.33 16.09
CA ARG A 210 10.05 2.88 17.05
C ARG A 210 10.58 3.00 18.48
N MET A 211 9.68 3.16 19.43
CA MET A 211 10.02 3.20 20.85
C MET A 211 9.10 2.30 21.69
N ASN A 212 9.58 1.89 22.86
CA ASN A 212 8.79 1.16 23.85
C ASN A 212 8.32 2.13 24.93
N LEU A 213 7.03 2.07 25.26
CA LEU A 213 6.39 2.98 26.18
C LEU A 213 5.87 2.24 27.41
N THR A 214 5.73 2.97 28.52
CA THR A 214 5.08 2.48 29.73
C THR A 214 4.25 3.58 30.41
N MET A 215 3.19 3.17 31.10
CA MET A 215 2.34 4.02 31.94
C MET A 215 2.51 3.74 33.44
N ARG A 216 3.39 2.81 33.81
CA ARG A 216 3.65 2.47 35.22
C ARG A 216 4.73 3.38 35.79
N GLU A 217 4.64 3.72 37.07
CA GLU A 217 5.61 4.58 37.78
C GLU A 217 6.89 3.84 38.23
N GLN A 218 6.98 2.52 38.06
CA GLN A 218 8.06 1.74 38.68
C GLN A 218 9.46 2.14 38.19
N SER A 219 10.23 2.70 39.13
CA SER A 219 11.68 2.52 39.34
C SER A 219 11.93 1.09 39.90
N PRO A 220 13.11 0.46 39.78
CA PRO A 220 14.40 1.06 39.47
C PRO A 220 14.96 0.67 38.10
N PHE A 221 15.64 1.64 37.49
CA PHE A 221 16.89 1.35 36.80
C PHE A 221 17.79 0.60 37.79
N VAL A 222 17.96 -0.71 37.62
CA VAL A 222 19.17 -1.36 38.14
C VAL A 222 20.22 -1.10 37.07
N ARG A 223 21.16 -0.18 37.33
CA ARG A 223 22.48 -0.32 36.71
C ARG A 223 22.97 -1.66 37.23
N ALA A 224 23.08 -2.67 36.36
CA ALA A 224 23.86 -3.83 36.69
C ALA A 224 25.30 -3.32 36.85
N ASP A 225 25.77 -3.18 38.08
CA ASP A 225 27.18 -2.95 38.36
C ASP A 225 27.89 -4.29 38.15
N PRO A 226 28.87 -4.40 37.22
CA PRO A 226 29.57 -5.66 36.97
C PRO A 226 30.40 -6.17 38.16
N SER A 227 30.52 -5.39 39.25
CA SER A 227 31.39 -5.70 40.39
C SER A 227 30.80 -6.68 41.44
N GLU A 228 29.50 -7.01 41.40
CA GLU A 228 28.89 -7.92 42.39
C GLU A 228 29.06 -9.43 42.12
N TRP A 229 29.82 -9.83 41.10
CA TRP A 229 30.02 -11.26 40.75
C TRP A 229 31.16 -11.97 41.50
N HIS A 230 31.85 -11.29 42.43
CA HIS A 230 32.93 -11.90 43.22
C HIS A 230 32.67 -11.76 44.71
N SER A 231 31.77 -12.56 45.27
CA SER A 231 31.86 -13.09 46.64
C SER A 231 30.76 -14.13 46.86
N GLY A 232 31.16 -15.40 46.89
CA GLY A 232 30.31 -16.55 47.16
C GLY A 232 31.02 -17.83 46.81
#